data_AF-A0A957ZHW7-F1
#
_entry.id   AF-A0A957ZHW7-F1
#
_cell.length_a   1.000
_cell.length_b   1.000
_cell.length_c   1.000
_cell.angle_alpha   90.00
_cell.angle_beta   90.00
_cell.angle_gamma   90.00
#
_symmetry.space_group_name_H-M   'P 1'
#
loop_
_entity.id
_entity.type
_entity.pdbx_description
1 polymer ?
#
loop_
_entity_poly.entity_id
_entity_poly.type
_entity_poly.pdbx_seq_one_letter_code
_entity_poly.pdbx_strand_id
1 'polypeptide(L)'
;MSDRAASAGTICMTPFTYRYMPVNRYLKRLVDEGFLGRPFHLNFRYFTGFGQAGGYNWRFDEGISGSGALGDIASHFLYLAWWVFGDITAVNAELGRLVERAPRNAAGEPYVQADDNA
;
A
#
# COMPACT_ATOMS: atom_id res chain seq x y z
N MET A 1 15.47 -6.81 -7.63
CA MET A 1 14.58 -6.94 -8.82
C MET A 1 14.83 -5.82 -9.82
N SER A 2 14.85 -4.54 -9.39
CA SER A 2 15.13 -3.38 -10.24
C SER A 2 16.43 -3.52 -11.05
N ASP A 3 17.56 -3.75 -10.37
CA ASP A 3 18.87 -3.87 -11.02
C ASP A 3 18.93 -4.99 -12.07
N ARG A 4 18.22 -6.10 -11.81
CA ARG A 4 18.16 -7.24 -12.72
C ARG A 4 17.33 -6.94 -13.97
N ALA A 5 16.25 -6.18 -13.83
CA ALA A 5 15.47 -5.72 -14.98
C ALA A 5 16.29 -4.73 -15.83
N ALA A 6 16.99 -3.80 -15.17
CA ALA A 6 17.89 -2.87 -15.84
C ALA A 6 19.02 -3.60 -16.60
N SER A 7 19.68 -4.59 -15.97
CA SER A 7 20.74 -5.37 -16.63
C SER A 7 20.23 -6.23 -17.78
N ALA A 8 18.96 -6.64 -17.74
CA ALA A 8 18.33 -7.45 -18.79
C ALA A 8 17.77 -6.60 -19.95
N GLY A 9 17.78 -5.27 -19.83
CA GLY A 9 17.19 -4.38 -20.84
C GLY A 9 15.67 -4.52 -20.98
N THR A 10 14.98 -4.98 -19.92
CA THR A 10 13.54 -5.22 -19.93
C THR A 10 12.76 -4.11 -19.25
N ILE A 11 11.50 -3.93 -19.66
CA ILE A 11 10.57 -3.04 -18.97
C ILE A 11 10.08 -3.77 -17.70
N CYS A 12 10.28 -3.14 -16.55
CA CYS A 12 9.74 -3.61 -15.27
C CYS A 12 8.82 -2.53 -14.69
N MET A 13 7.62 -2.94 -14.27
CA MET A 13 6.62 -2.04 -13.72
C MET A 13 6.00 -2.67 -12.47
N THR A 14 5.93 -1.90 -11.38
CA THR A 14 5.16 -2.28 -10.20
C THR A 14 3.69 -1.88 -10.40
N PRO A 15 2.71 -2.77 -10.17
CA PRO A 15 1.32 -2.55 -10.53
C PRO A 15 0.59 -1.66 -9.52
N PHE A 16 1.01 -0.40 -9.34
CA PHE A 16 0.26 0.61 -8.61
C PHE A 16 -0.96 1.09 -9.43
N THR A 17 -1.95 0.20 -9.56
CA THR A 17 -3.11 0.35 -10.45
C THR A 17 -3.96 1.56 -10.14
N TYR A 18 -3.97 2.04 -8.89
CA TYR A 18 -4.76 3.21 -8.49
C TYR A 18 -4.33 4.48 -9.23
N ARG A 19 -3.07 4.57 -9.69
CA ARG A 19 -2.61 5.63 -10.61
C ARG A 19 -3.47 5.73 -11.86
N TYR A 20 -3.94 4.60 -12.38
CA TYR A 20 -4.64 4.51 -13.65
C TYR A 20 -6.15 4.73 -13.52
N MET A 21 -6.68 4.83 -12.29
CA MET A 21 -8.09 5.16 -12.08
C MET A 21 -8.40 6.55 -12.64
N PRO A 22 -9.53 6.74 -13.37
CA PRO A 22 -9.87 8.02 -13.98
C PRO A 22 -9.86 9.20 -12.99
N VAL A 23 -10.33 8.98 -11.76
CA VAL A 23 -10.36 10.00 -10.71
C VAL A 23 -8.96 10.50 -10.33
N ASN A 24 -8.00 9.59 -10.17
CA ASN A 24 -6.63 9.94 -9.77
C ASN A 24 -5.87 10.59 -10.92
N ARG A 25 -6.10 10.16 -12.16
CA ARG A 25 -5.55 10.82 -13.35
C ARG A 25 -6.10 12.23 -13.54
N TYR A 26 -7.39 12.43 -13.31
CA TYR A 26 -8.01 13.75 -13.39
C TYR A 26 -7.49 14.67 -12.28
N LEU A 27 -7.39 14.18 -11.04
CA LEU A 27 -6.79 14.93 -9.92
C LEU A 27 -5.35 15.36 -10.23
N LYS A 28 -4.52 14.43 -10.70
CA LYS A 28 -3.12 14.75 -11.08
C LYS A 28 -3.07 15.85 -12.13
N ARG A 29 -3.93 15.78 -13.16
CA ARG A 29 -4.00 16.82 -14.19
C ARG A 29 -4.35 18.19 -13.59
N LEU A 30 -5.35 18.27 -12.71
CA LEU A 30 -5.71 19.54 -12.05
C LEU A 30 -4.55 20.11 -11.21
N VAL A 31 -3.80 19.24 -10.51
CA VAL A 31 -2.61 19.65 -9.76
C VAL A 31 -1.53 20.18 -10.70
N ASP A 32 -1.26 19.47 -11.80
CA ASP A 32 -0.23 19.85 -12.78
C ASP A 32 -0.56 21.15 -13.53
N GLU A 33 -1.84 21.39 -13.80
CA GLU A 33 -2.35 22.62 -14.44
C GLU A 33 -2.37 23.81 -13.46
N GLY A 34 -2.05 23.61 -12.18
CA GLY A 34 -2.07 24.67 -11.17
C GLY A 34 -3.48 25.10 -10.75
N PHE A 35 -4.51 24.31 -11.06
CA PHE A 35 -5.92 24.63 -10.76
C PHE A 35 -6.15 24.86 -9.25
N LEU A 36 -5.43 24.12 -8.41
CA LEU A 36 -5.51 24.22 -6.94
C LEU A 36 -4.53 25.26 -6.35
N GLY A 37 -3.76 25.97 -7.18
CA GLY A 37 -2.62 26.75 -6.72
C GLY A 37 -1.53 25.85 -6.13
N ARG A 38 -1.08 26.15 -4.91
CA ARG A 38 -0.11 25.32 -4.18
C ARG A 38 -0.83 24.35 -3.23
N PRO A 39 -0.79 23.03 -3.47
CA PRO A 39 -1.30 22.05 -2.51
C PRO A 39 -0.44 22.05 -1.23
N PHE A 40 -1.08 22.03 -0.06
CA PHE A 40 -0.41 21.97 1.24
C PHE A 40 -0.62 20.64 1.97
N HIS A 41 -1.72 19.95 1.67
CA HIS A 41 -2.13 18.77 2.42
C HIS A 41 -2.81 17.76 1.51
N LEU A 42 -2.59 16.47 1.81
CA LEU A 42 -3.21 15.34 1.16
C LEU A 42 -3.72 14.38 2.24
N ASN A 43 -4.96 13.94 2.12
CA ASN A 43 -5.53 12.92 3.00
C ASN A 43 -6.12 11.78 2.17
N PHE A 44 -5.59 10.57 2.37
CA PHE A 44 -6.12 9.36 1.78
C PHE A 44 -6.62 8.43 2.88
N ARG A 45 -7.74 7.75 2.62
CA ARG A 45 -8.31 6.73 3.50
C ARG A 45 -8.87 5.61 2.66
N TYR A 46 -8.74 4.39 3.15
CA TYR A 46 -9.33 3.21 2.54
C TYR A 46 -9.99 2.36 3.61
N PHE A 47 -11.30 2.24 3.51
CA PHE A 47 -12.09 1.42 4.41
C PHE A 47 -12.43 0.12 3.70
N THR A 48 -12.12 -1.00 4.34
CA THR A 48 -12.37 -2.32 3.78
C THR A 48 -12.61 -3.36 4.86
N GLY A 49 -13.29 -4.44 4.48
CA GLY A 49 -13.64 -5.56 5.35
C GLY A 49 -12.89 -6.86 5.03
N PHE A 50 -11.96 -6.87 4.06
CA PHE A 50 -11.38 -8.13 3.55
C PHE A 50 -10.64 -8.95 4.63
N GLY A 51 -10.21 -8.32 5.72
CA GLY A 51 -9.50 -8.95 6.83
C GLY A 51 -10.35 -9.23 8.07
N GLN A 52 -11.66 -8.97 8.08
CA GLN A 52 -12.46 -8.97 9.31
C GLN A 52 -12.82 -10.36 9.85
N ALA A 53 -12.71 -11.42 9.05
CA ALA A 53 -13.20 -12.74 9.42
C ALA A 53 -12.37 -13.49 10.48
N GLY A 54 -11.18 -12.99 10.87
CA GLY A 54 -10.33 -13.59 11.92
C GLY A 54 -9.68 -14.95 11.56
N GLY A 55 -10.07 -15.60 10.47
CA GLY A 55 -9.38 -16.79 9.97
C GLY A 55 -7.96 -16.49 9.50
N TYR A 56 -7.15 -17.55 9.36
CA TYR A 56 -5.83 -17.44 8.73
C TYR A 56 -5.97 -16.90 7.29
N ASN A 57 -5.13 -15.93 6.95
CA ASN A 57 -5.04 -15.35 5.61
C ASN A 57 -3.59 -14.93 5.39
N TRP A 58 -2.99 -15.42 4.30
CA TRP A 58 -1.58 -15.20 3.96
C TRP A 58 -1.20 -13.71 3.87
N ARG A 59 -2.16 -12.82 3.61
CA ARG A 59 -1.94 -11.37 3.59
C ARG A 59 -1.50 -10.81 4.94
N PHE A 60 -1.87 -11.49 6.02
CA PHE A 60 -1.49 -11.13 7.39
C PHE A 60 -0.45 -12.09 7.96
N ASP A 61 0.21 -12.89 7.12
CA ASP A 61 1.36 -13.70 7.52
C ASP A 61 2.63 -12.97 7.10
N GLU A 62 3.32 -12.36 8.06
CA GLU A 62 4.51 -11.55 7.83
C GLU A 62 5.62 -12.36 7.15
N GLY A 63 5.72 -13.67 7.39
CA GLY A 63 6.71 -14.54 6.75
C GLY A 63 6.48 -14.71 5.24
N ILE A 64 5.27 -14.44 4.75
CA ILE A 64 4.88 -14.56 3.34
C ILE A 64 4.72 -13.17 2.71
N SER A 65 3.97 -12.26 3.34
CA SER A 65 3.64 -10.96 2.79
C SER A 65 4.65 -9.86 3.15
N GLY A 66 5.45 -10.05 4.20
CA GLY A 66 6.37 -9.05 4.75
C GLY A 66 5.70 -7.94 5.58
N SER A 67 4.46 -7.58 5.26
CA SER A 67 3.59 -6.68 6.02
C SER A 67 2.14 -6.92 5.63
N GLY A 68 1.18 -6.37 6.36
CA GLY A 68 -0.23 -6.57 6.07
C GLY A 68 -0.84 -5.39 5.33
N ALA A 69 -1.78 -4.68 5.95
CA ALA A 69 -2.50 -3.58 5.33
C ALA A 69 -1.56 -2.46 4.81
N LEU A 70 -0.43 -2.23 5.49
CA LEU A 70 0.60 -1.27 5.10
C LEU A 70 1.18 -1.59 3.71
N GLY A 71 1.64 -2.83 3.51
CA GLY A 71 2.23 -3.25 2.23
C GLY A 71 1.18 -3.47 1.14
N ASP A 72 0.02 -4.04 1.49
CA ASP A 72 -1.02 -4.39 0.54
C ASP A 72 -1.75 -3.15 -0.01
N ILE A 73 -2.21 -2.25 0.88
CA ILE A 73 -3.06 -1.12 0.50
C ILE A 73 -2.35 0.23 0.68
N ALA A 74 -1.68 0.47 1.82
CA ALA A 74 -1.11 1.80 2.06
C ALA A 74 0.04 2.12 1.09
N SER A 75 0.74 1.11 0.56
CA SER A 75 1.74 1.26 -0.51
C SER A 75 1.18 1.97 -1.76
N HIS A 76 -0.08 1.71 -2.13
CA HIS A 76 -0.75 2.43 -3.21
C HIS A 76 -0.95 3.91 -2.90
N PHE A 77 -1.26 4.28 -1.65
CA PHE A 77 -1.42 5.67 -1.26
C PHE A 77 -0.09 6.39 -1.09
N LEU A 78 0.96 5.72 -0.61
CA LEU A 78 2.32 6.26 -0.60
C LEU A 78 2.78 6.54 -2.04
N TYR A 79 2.50 5.62 -2.98
CA TYR A 79 2.77 5.85 -4.39
C TYR A 79 1.99 7.04 -4.95
N LEU A 80 0.69 7.16 -4.65
CA LEU A 80 -0.12 8.29 -5.10
C LEU A 80 0.35 9.62 -4.49
N ALA A 81 0.71 9.64 -3.22
CA ALA A 81 1.25 10.81 -2.54
C ALA A 81 2.55 11.26 -3.23
N TRP A 82 3.48 10.33 -3.45
CA TRP A 82 4.70 10.61 -4.20
C TRP A 82 4.41 11.11 -5.62
N TRP A 83 3.48 10.45 -6.33
CA TRP A 83 3.17 10.80 -7.71
C TRP A 83 2.55 12.19 -7.84
N VAL A 84 1.72 12.63 -6.88
CA VAL A 84 1.04 13.93 -6.92
C VAL A 84 1.87 15.05 -6.30
N PHE A 85 2.58 14.80 -5.19
CA PHE A 85 3.25 15.83 -4.38
C PHE A 85 4.79 15.80 -4.51
N GLY A 86 5.37 14.78 -5.12
CA GLY A 86 6.82 14.60 -5.23
C GLY A 86 7.42 13.83 -4.06
N ASP A 87 8.71 14.03 -3.81
CA ASP A 87 9.48 13.17 -2.90
C ASP A 87 8.98 13.17 -1.45
N ILE A 88 8.90 11.98 -0.86
CA ILE A 88 8.59 11.78 0.54
C ILE A 88 9.90 11.91 1.33
N THR A 89 9.98 12.92 2.19
CA THR A 89 11.21 13.23 2.96
C THR A 89 11.24 12.60 4.35
N ALA A 90 10.08 12.29 4.93
CA ALA A 90 9.95 11.65 6.23
C ALA A 90 8.62 10.91 6.33
N VAL A 91 8.56 9.89 7.20
CA VAL A 91 7.35 9.12 7.50
C VAL A 91 7.23 8.89 9.00
N ASN A 92 5.99 8.82 9.49
CA ASN A 92 5.63 8.32 10.80
C ASN A 92 4.37 7.48 10.66
N ALA A 93 4.28 6.38 11.40
CA ALA A 93 3.18 5.43 11.29
C ALA A 93 2.85 4.82 12.65
N GLU A 94 1.58 4.50 12.84
CA GLU A 94 1.07 3.70 13.94
C GLU A 94 0.37 2.48 13.35
N LEU A 95 0.95 1.30 13.57
CA LEU A 95 0.45 0.03 13.04
C LEU A 95 -0.16 -0.79 14.18
N GLY A 96 -1.14 -1.61 13.83
CA GLY A 96 -1.86 -2.41 14.80
C GLY A 96 -2.43 -3.70 14.21
N ARG A 97 -2.93 -4.53 15.12
CA ARG A 97 -3.58 -5.83 14.87
C ARG A 97 -4.90 -5.82 15.60
N LEU A 98 -5.91 -5.24 14.97
CA LEU A 98 -7.21 -4.95 15.56
C LEU A 98 -8.14 -6.17 15.54
N VAL A 99 -7.95 -7.08 14.57
CA VAL A 99 -8.75 -8.31 14.46
C VAL A 99 -7.99 -9.46 15.12
N GLU A 100 -8.63 -10.15 16.06
CA GLU A 100 -8.10 -11.41 16.58
C GLU A 100 -8.05 -12.45 15.46
N ARG A 101 -6.86 -12.98 15.19
CA ARG A 101 -6.63 -13.96 14.14
C ARG A 101 -6.22 -15.32 14.69
N ALA A 102 -6.59 -16.38 13.96
CA ALA A 102 -6.14 -17.73 14.24
C ALA A 102 -4.61 -17.76 14.43
N PRO A 103 -4.09 -18.41 15.48
CA PRO A 103 -2.67 -18.35 15.84
C PRO A 103 -1.79 -19.27 14.97
N ARG A 104 -2.41 -20.05 14.08
CA ARG A 104 -1.73 -21.03 13.23
C ARG A 104 -2.15 -20.87 11.77
N ASN A 105 -1.22 -21.14 10.87
CA ASN A 105 -1.45 -21.12 9.42
C ASN A 105 -2.25 -22.35 8.96
N ALA A 106 -2.49 -22.45 7.66
CA ALA A 106 -3.22 -23.59 7.07
C ALA A 106 -2.54 -24.96 7.29
N ALA A 107 -1.22 -24.99 7.55
CA ALA A 107 -0.46 -26.19 7.88
C ALA A 107 -0.45 -26.50 9.40
N GLY A 108 -1.08 -25.66 10.23
CA GLY A 108 -1.09 -25.82 11.69
C GLY A 108 0.18 -25.28 12.36
N GLU A 109 1.02 -24.54 11.67
CA GLU A 109 2.26 -23.97 12.20
C GLU A 109 2.01 -22.56 12.76
N PRO A 110 2.71 -22.14 13.81
CA PRO A 110 2.65 -20.75 14.26
C PRO A 110 3.23 -19.81 13.19
N TYR A 111 2.72 -18.58 13.12
CA TYR A 111 3.20 -17.56 12.20
C TYR A 111 3.20 -16.19 12.87
N VAL A 112 3.95 -15.24 12.31
CA VAL A 112 3.96 -13.86 12.78
C VAL A 112 2.84 -13.11 12.07
N GLN A 113 1.86 -12.64 12.84
CA GLN A 113 0.73 -11.88 12.31
C GLN A 113 1.19 -10.48 11.91
N ALA A 114 0.93 -10.06 10.68
CA ALA A 114 1.23 -8.71 10.22
C ALA A 114 0.14 -7.70 10.63
N ASP A 115 0.38 -6.41 10.38
CA ASP A 115 -0.56 -5.32 10.64
C ASP A 115 -1.88 -5.47 9.84
N ASP A 116 -3.01 -5.06 10.42
CA ASP A 116 -4.29 -4.98 9.69
C ASP A 116 -4.90 -3.57 9.67
N ASN A 117 -4.12 -2.58 10.13
CA ASN A 117 -4.32 -1.16 9.89
C ASN A 117 -2.99 -0.45 9.60
N ALA A 118 -3.06 0.65 8.85
CA ALA A 118 -1.95 1.50 8.47
C ALA A 118 -2.39 2.95 8.30
#